data_AF-A0A662Q0F4-F1
#
_entry.id   AF-A0A662Q0F4-F1
#
_cell.length_a   1.000
_cell.length_b   1.000
_cell.length_c   1.000
_cell.angle_alpha   90.00
_cell.angle_beta   90.00
_cell.angle_gamma   90.00
#
_symmetry.space_group_name_H-M   'P 1'
#
loop_
_entity.id
_entity.type
_entity.pdbx_description
1 polymer ?
#
loop_
_entity_poly.entity_id
_entity_poly.type
_entity_poly.pdbx_seq_one_letter_code
_entity_poly.pdbx_strand_id
1 'polypeptide(L)'
;DLEFVDDLKGGLRRFKLFRSLVLERAEGWREIPDIYVSGTRERPFLTSGFQPPFSEKSLTKLIYVSAHTQNYATGGSVLHLFLGEKLAVAQKKKLIRSIFENYPVKYVTLTPTLSRCNSCGFKVVGEKLRCPSCGSDDMTVYSRVIGYFRPVARRVFAKDPEKGLYEGAENVWQDSRRADWVSRGILTLSDLGDEVLE
;
A
#
# COMPACT_ATOMS: atom_id res chain seq x y z
N ASP A 1 -6.90 -3.51 -18.48
CA ASP A 1 -5.94 -2.77 -19.32
C ASP A 1 -5.32 -3.62 -20.42
N LEU A 2 -4.67 -4.77 -20.13
CA LEU A 2 -4.17 -5.65 -21.20
C LEU A 2 -5.30 -6.23 -22.07
N GLU A 3 -6.38 -6.72 -21.47
CA GLU A 3 -7.60 -7.10 -22.22
C GLU A 3 -8.19 -5.93 -23.03
N PHE A 4 -8.05 -4.68 -22.56
CA PHE A 4 -8.51 -3.50 -23.31
C PHE A 4 -7.63 -3.22 -24.54
N VAL A 5 -6.31 -3.37 -24.39
CA VAL A 5 -5.35 -3.27 -25.51
C VAL A 5 -5.53 -4.42 -26.50
N ASP A 6 -5.77 -5.64 -26.02
CA ASP A 6 -6.04 -6.80 -26.87
C ASP A 6 -7.40 -6.69 -27.58
N ASP A 7 -8.43 -6.14 -26.92
CA ASP A 7 -9.71 -5.79 -27.55
C ASP A 7 -9.56 -4.71 -28.62
N LEU A 8 -8.72 -3.69 -28.38
CA LEU A 8 -8.38 -2.66 -29.38
C LEU A 8 -7.72 -3.29 -30.62
N LYS A 9 -6.85 -4.29 -30.44
CA LYS A 9 -6.19 -5.04 -31.53
C LYS A 9 -7.15 -5.99 -32.25
N GLY A 10 -8.03 -6.66 -31.51
CA GLY A 10 -8.93 -7.71 -32.02
C GLY A 10 -10.26 -7.22 -32.60
N GLY A 11 -10.54 -5.91 -32.55
CA GLY A 11 -11.77 -5.31 -33.07
C GLY A 11 -13.03 -5.58 -32.23
N LEU A 12 -12.87 -6.14 -31.02
CA LEU A 12 -13.97 -6.44 -30.11
C LEU A 12 -14.48 -5.16 -29.41
N ARG A 13 -15.80 -4.95 -29.47
CA ARG A 13 -16.46 -3.65 -29.16
C ARG A 13 -16.91 -3.50 -27.69
N ARG A 14 -16.17 -4.02 -26.71
CA ARG A 14 -16.64 -4.06 -25.31
C ARG A 14 -16.45 -2.75 -24.52
N PHE A 15 -15.49 -1.91 -24.90
CA PHE A 15 -15.18 -0.67 -24.17
C PHE A 15 -15.44 0.58 -25.03
N LYS A 16 -16.55 1.28 -24.74
CA LYS A 16 -17.02 2.44 -25.54
C LYS A 16 -16.52 3.80 -25.05
N LEU A 17 -16.29 3.97 -23.75
CA LEU A 17 -15.71 5.21 -23.23
C LEU A 17 -14.24 5.29 -23.68
N PHE A 18 -13.84 6.40 -24.30
CA PHE A 18 -12.47 6.70 -24.76
C PHE A 18 -11.97 6.06 -26.06
N ARG A 19 -12.74 5.19 -26.73
CA ARG A 19 -12.30 4.55 -27.99
C ARG A 19 -11.91 5.57 -29.07
N SER A 20 -12.68 6.63 -29.28
CA SER A 20 -12.37 7.65 -30.30
C SER A 20 -11.06 8.37 -30.02
N LEU A 21 -10.83 8.79 -28.77
CA LEU A 21 -9.60 9.43 -28.30
C LEU A 21 -8.37 8.52 -28.42
N VAL A 22 -8.54 7.23 -28.13
CA VAL A 22 -7.46 6.25 -28.23
C VAL A 22 -7.18 5.91 -29.69
N LEU A 23 -8.20 5.66 -30.52
CA LEU A 23 -8.00 5.33 -31.94
C LEU A 23 -7.42 6.49 -32.74
N GLU A 24 -7.88 7.73 -32.53
CA GLU A 24 -7.34 8.92 -33.19
C GLU A 24 -5.83 9.09 -32.94
N ARG A 25 -5.38 8.78 -31.71
CA ARG A 25 -3.95 8.82 -31.36
C ARG A 25 -3.19 7.54 -31.74
N ALA A 26 -3.84 6.38 -31.65
CA ALA A 26 -3.25 5.07 -31.90
C ALA A 26 -3.12 4.74 -33.39
N GLU A 27 -3.94 5.34 -34.27
CA GLU A 27 -3.79 5.21 -35.74
C GLU A 27 -2.42 5.73 -36.23
N GLY A 28 -1.80 6.66 -35.48
CA GLY A 28 -0.43 7.12 -35.72
C GLY A 28 0.67 6.27 -35.06
N TRP A 29 0.30 5.34 -34.16
CA TRP A 29 1.27 4.47 -33.48
C TRP A 29 1.56 3.27 -34.39
N ARG A 30 2.68 3.34 -35.13
CA ARG A 30 3.16 2.20 -35.93
C ARG A 30 3.51 0.99 -35.06
N GLU A 31 3.93 1.24 -33.82
CA GLU A 31 4.16 0.26 -32.76
C GLU A 31 3.71 0.85 -31.41
N ILE A 32 3.15 0.02 -30.53
CA ILE A 32 2.77 0.44 -29.17
C ILE A 32 4.05 0.59 -28.34
N PRO A 33 4.32 1.74 -27.70
CA PRO A 33 5.48 1.90 -26.84
C PRO A 33 5.47 0.92 -25.67
N ASP A 34 6.65 0.54 -25.18
CA ASP A 34 6.76 -0.25 -23.96
C ASP A 34 6.09 0.47 -22.78
N ILE A 35 5.24 -0.26 -22.05
CA ILE A 35 4.52 0.25 -20.89
C ILE A 35 5.22 -0.24 -19.62
N TYR A 36 5.73 0.71 -18.84
CA TYR A 36 6.38 0.41 -17.57
C TYR A 36 5.41 0.61 -16.40
N VAL A 37 5.31 -0.41 -15.54
CA VAL A 37 4.49 -0.42 -14.33
C VAL A 37 5.31 -0.97 -13.17
N SER A 38 4.89 -0.67 -11.94
CA SER A 38 5.44 -1.32 -10.76
C SER A 38 4.74 -2.66 -10.49
N GLY A 39 5.40 -3.55 -9.76
CA GLY A 39 4.86 -4.88 -9.42
C GLY A 39 5.25 -5.95 -10.45
N THR A 40 4.34 -6.90 -10.70
CA THR A 40 4.55 -7.97 -11.68
C THR A 40 3.54 -7.86 -12.82
N ARG A 41 3.72 -8.66 -13.87
CA ARG A 41 2.78 -8.71 -15.00
C ARG A 41 1.38 -9.12 -14.56
N GLU A 42 1.28 -10.00 -13.56
CA GLU A 42 0.01 -10.48 -13.01
C GLU A 42 -0.62 -9.46 -12.06
N ARG A 43 0.19 -8.58 -11.47
CA ARG A 43 -0.22 -7.60 -10.46
C ARG A 43 0.42 -6.23 -10.71
N PRO A 44 0.11 -5.59 -11.85
CA PRO A 44 0.67 -4.28 -12.16
C PRO A 44 0.00 -3.23 -11.28
N PHE A 45 0.77 -2.24 -10.83
CA PHE A 45 0.22 -1.07 -10.16
C PHE A 45 0.99 0.19 -10.52
N LEU A 46 0.31 1.32 -10.37
CA LEU A 46 0.90 2.65 -10.39
C LEU A 46 0.89 3.24 -8.98
N THR A 47 1.92 4.04 -8.70
CA THR A 47 2.00 4.82 -7.48
C THR A 47 0.90 5.87 -7.45
N SER A 48 0.19 5.98 -6.33
CA SER A 48 -0.97 6.89 -6.24
C SER A 48 -0.53 8.31 -5.97
N GLY A 49 -1.11 9.24 -6.74
CA GLY A 49 -0.89 10.68 -6.56
C GLY A 49 0.60 11.03 -6.62
N PHE A 50 1.07 11.77 -5.61
CA PHE A 50 2.47 12.20 -5.52
C PHE A 50 3.26 11.43 -4.45
N GLN A 51 2.86 10.20 -4.16
CA GLN A 51 3.62 9.36 -3.24
C GLN A 51 4.98 9.03 -3.87
N PRO A 52 6.08 9.05 -3.09
CA PRO A 52 7.37 8.57 -3.59
C PRO A 52 7.26 7.11 -4.05
N PRO A 53 8.11 6.68 -5.02
CA PRO A 53 8.17 5.29 -5.45
C PRO A 53 8.35 4.37 -4.24
N PHE A 54 7.48 3.38 -4.12
CA PHE A 54 7.40 2.54 -2.93
C PHE A 54 8.58 1.58 -2.76
N SER A 55 9.44 1.44 -3.78
CA SER A 55 10.67 0.65 -3.72
C SER A 55 11.80 1.32 -2.92
N GLU A 56 11.66 2.60 -2.55
CA GLU A 56 12.64 3.29 -1.71
C GLU A 56 12.54 2.79 -0.27
N LYS A 57 13.66 2.28 0.26
CA LYS A 57 13.75 1.69 1.61
C LYS A 57 14.17 2.72 2.67
N SER A 58 14.75 3.84 2.27
CA SER A 58 15.14 4.91 3.20
C SER A 58 13.93 5.72 3.63
N LEU A 59 13.58 5.60 4.92
CA LEU A 59 12.51 6.38 5.54
C LEU A 59 12.72 7.89 5.34
N THR A 60 13.95 8.36 5.54
CA THR A 60 14.33 9.77 5.40
C THR A 60 14.07 10.29 3.97
N LYS A 61 14.43 9.52 2.94
CA LYS A 61 14.16 9.91 1.55
C LYS A 61 12.66 9.91 1.22
N LEU A 62 11.91 8.92 1.73
CA LEU A 62 10.45 8.88 1.58
C LEU A 62 9.80 10.12 2.20
N ILE A 63 10.23 10.49 3.41
CA ILE A 63 9.76 11.69 4.10
C ILE A 63 10.12 12.94 3.29
N TYR A 64 11.39 13.08 2.88
CA TYR A 64 11.87 14.22 2.10
C TYR A 64 11.05 14.44 0.83
N VAL A 65 10.90 13.41 -0.01
CA VAL A 65 10.15 13.51 -1.26
C VAL A 65 8.68 13.86 -0.98
N SER A 66 8.04 13.17 -0.03
CA SER A 66 6.64 13.42 0.30
C SER A 66 6.40 14.82 0.86
N ALA A 67 7.31 15.34 1.68
CA ALA A 67 7.23 16.70 2.22
C ALA A 67 7.22 17.74 1.09
N HIS A 68 8.12 17.59 0.11
CA HIS A 68 8.21 18.50 -1.02
C HIS A 68 7.03 18.36 -1.98
N THR A 69 6.56 17.14 -2.26
CA THR A 69 5.43 16.94 -3.18
C THR A 69 4.09 17.37 -2.60
N GLN A 70 3.88 17.22 -1.28
CA GLN A 70 2.69 17.74 -0.58
C GLN A 70 2.53 19.26 -0.68
N ASN A 71 3.61 20.00 -0.96
CA ASN A 71 3.52 21.44 -1.19
C ASN A 71 2.82 21.79 -2.50
N TYR A 72 2.95 20.96 -3.53
CA TYR A 72 2.29 21.15 -4.82
C TYR A 72 0.86 20.58 -4.85
N ALA A 73 0.59 19.54 -4.07
CA ALA A 73 -0.70 18.87 -4.01
C ALA A 73 -1.67 19.54 -3.01
N THR A 74 -2.07 20.78 -3.27
CA THR A 74 -2.90 21.60 -2.36
C THR A 74 -4.31 21.03 -2.12
N GLY A 75 -4.81 20.19 -3.03
CA GLY A 75 -6.05 19.41 -2.84
C GLY A 75 -5.93 18.24 -1.84
N GLY A 76 -4.72 17.97 -1.34
CA GLY A 76 -4.43 16.95 -0.34
C GLY A 76 -3.52 15.86 -0.86
N SER A 77 -2.48 15.55 -0.08
CA SER A 77 -1.60 14.39 -0.25
C SER A 77 -1.18 13.91 1.13
N VAL A 78 -0.93 12.60 1.27
CA VAL A 78 -0.65 11.95 2.56
C VAL A 78 0.58 11.08 2.47
N LEU A 79 1.47 11.24 3.46
CA LEU A 79 2.56 10.32 3.73
C LEU A 79 2.05 9.16 4.58
N HIS A 80 2.07 7.94 4.03
CA HIS A 80 1.75 6.74 4.78
C HIS A 80 3.03 6.04 5.25
N LEU A 81 3.23 5.97 6.56
CA LEU A 81 4.27 5.16 7.18
C LEU A 81 3.61 3.88 7.73
N PHE A 82 3.97 2.74 7.18
CA PHE A 82 3.41 1.45 7.58
C PHE A 82 4.23 0.82 8.68
N LEU A 83 3.56 0.48 9.77
CA LEU A 83 4.15 -0.13 10.94
C LEU A 83 3.67 -1.58 11.03
N GLY A 84 4.60 -2.52 11.18
CA GLY A 84 4.26 -3.94 11.36
C GLY A 84 3.58 -4.18 12.69
N GLU A 85 4.01 -3.41 13.67
CA GLU A 85 3.68 -3.59 15.08
C GLU A 85 3.51 -2.24 15.78
N LYS A 86 3.05 -2.33 17.03
CA LYS A 86 2.73 -1.14 17.82
C LYS A 86 4.02 -0.54 18.36
N LEU A 87 4.38 0.65 17.87
CA LEU A 87 5.43 1.46 18.49
C LEU A 87 5.06 1.86 19.93
N ALA A 88 6.07 1.98 20.79
CA ALA A 88 5.91 2.55 22.13
C ALA A 88 5.46 4.01 22.05
N VAL A 89 4.81 4.52 23.10
CA VAL A 89 4.31 5.90 23.12
C VAL A 89 5.45 6.90 22.96
N ALA A 90 6.58 6.68 23.63
CA ALA A 90 7.76 7.54 23.54
C ALA A 90 8.33 7.58 22.10
N GLN A 91 8.48 6.42 21.46
CA GLN A 91 8.97 6.30 20.08
C GLN A 91 8.05 7.02 19.09
N LYS A 92 6.73 6.86 19.22
CA LYS A 92 5.76 7.59 18.37
C LYS A 92 5.88 9.10 18.51
N LYS A 93 5.99 9.59 19.74
CA LYS A 93 6.17 11.03 20.00
C LYS A 93 7.45 11.54 19.36
N LYS A 94 8.56 10.82 19.54
CA LYS A 94 9.88 11.17 19.00
C LYS A 94 9.86 11.20 17.46
N LEU A 95 9.32 10.15 16.82
CA LEU A 95 9.21 10.06 15.36
C LEU A 95 8.34 11.18 14.77
N ILE A 96 7.14 11.41 15.32
CA ILE A 96 6.25 12.46 14.83
C ILE A 96 6.91 13.82 14.98
N ARG A 97 7.51 14.09 16.13
CA ARG A 97 8.20 15.36 16.40
C ARG A 97 9.33 15.59 15.39
N SER A 98 10.22 14.63 15.21
CA SER A 98 11.33 14.74 14.25
C SER A 98 10.85 14.99 12.82
N ILE A 99 9.80 14.29 12.35
CA ILE A 99 9.25 14.50 11.00
C ILE A 99 8.82 15.96 10.80
N PHE A 100 8.07 16.52 11.75
CA PHE A 100 7.53 17.87 11.63
C PHE A 100 8.56 18.97 11.94
N GLU A 101 9.60 18.68 12.72
CA GLU A 101 10.70 19.63 13.00
C GLU A 101 11.68 19.72 11.82
N ASN A 102 11.94 18.61 11.14
CA ASN A 102 12.96 18.53 10.09
C ASN A 102 12.42 18.66 8.66
N TYR A 103 11.13 18.41 8.43
CA TYR A 103 10.54 18.39 7.09
C TYR A 103 9.22 19.16 7.02
N PRO A 104 8.92 19.84 5.90
CA PRO A 104 7.65 20.55 5.70
C PRO A 104 6.49 19.60 5.33
N VAL A 105 6.36 18.48 6.05
CA VAL A 105 5.26 17.53 5.85
C VAL A 105 3.96 18.15 6.37
N LYS A 106 2.89 18.09 5.57
CA LYS A 106 1.57 18.61 5.96
C LYS A 106 0.68 17.53 6.57
N TYR A 107 0.76 16.32 6.03
CA TYR A 107 -0.08 15.21 6.46
C TYR A 107 0.68 13.88 6.43
N VAL A 108 0.78 13.25 7.61
CA VAL A 108 1.40 11.94 7.81
C VAL A 108 0.47 11.02 8.59
N THR A 109 0.53 9.73 8.29
CA THR A 109 -0.17 8.69 9.05
C THR A 109 0.81 7.61 9.46
N LEU A 110 0.73 7.21 10.74
CA LEU A 110 1.35 5.99 11.23
C LEU A 110 0.29 4.88 11.17
N THR A 111 0.46 3.95 10.23
CA THR A 111 -0.53 2.92 9.92
C THR A 111 -0.07 1.58 10.45
N PRO A 112 -0.58 1.12 11.61
CA PRO A 112 -0.33 -0.23 12.06
C PRO A 112 -1.24 -1.24 11.34
N THR A 113 -0.80 -2.50 11.30
CA THR A 113 -1.69 -3.63 11.06
C THR A 113 -2.67 -3.77 12.23
N LEU A 114 -3.91 -4.15 11.99
CA LEU A 114 -4.90 -4.44 13.03
C LEU A 114 -5.46 -5.85 12.85
N SER A 115 -5.84 -6.51 13.92
CA SER A 115 -6.49 -7.83 13.86
C SER A 115 -7.72 -7.88 14.78
N ARG A 116 -8.76 -8.60 14.36
CA ARG A 116 -9.98 -8.82 15.12
C ARG A 116 -10.37 -10.30 15.09
N CYS A 117 -10.70 -10.87 16.25
CA CYS A 117 -11.29 -12.19 16.34
C CYS A 117 -12.79 -12.12 16.02
N ASN A 118 -13.25 -12.96 15.10
CA ASN A 118 -14.66 -13.07 14.77
C ASN A 118 -15.43 -13.95 15.75
N SER A 119 -14.75 -14.82 16.50
CA SER A 119 -15.40 -15.69 17.51
C SER A 119 -15.73 -14.96 18.81
N CYS A 120 -14.76 -14.28 19.43
CA CYS A 120 -14.97 -13.60 20.72
C CYS A 120 -14.94 -12.06 20.65
N GLY A 121 -14.71 -11.48 19.46
CA GLY A 121 -14.68 -10.03 19.27
C GLY A 121 -13.40 -9.32 19.73
N PHE A 122 -12.41 -10.05 20.23
CA PHE A 122 -11.11 -9.49 20.67
C PHE A 122 -10.44 -8.67 19.55
N LYS A 123 -9.92 -7.47 19.87
CA LYS A 123 -9.26 -6.55 18.93
C LYS A 123 -7.84 -6.28 19.38
N VAL A 124 -6.90 -6.24 18.44
CA VAL A 124 -5.48 -6.05 18.74
C VAL A 124 -4.76 -5.28 17.63
N VAL A 125 -3.77 -4.48 18.03
CA VAL A 125 -2.84 -3.82 17.11
C VAL A 125 -1.69 -4.78 16.82
N GLY A 126 -1.38 -4.96 15.55
CA GLY A 126 -0.44 -5.95 15.03
C GLY A 126 -1.16 -7.09 14.28
N GLU A 127 -0.38 -7.83 13.51
CA GLU A 127 -0.83 -9.05 12.84
C GLU A 127 -0.96 -10.19 13.86
N LYS A 128 -2.17 -10.75 13.98
CA LYS A 128 -2.44 -11.94 14.79
C LYS A 128 -3.33 -12.89 14.02
N LEU A 129 -2.78 -14.05 13.65
CA LEU A 129 -3.50 -15.10 12.92
C LEU A 129 -4.29 -16.03 13.86
N ARG A 130 -3.98 -16.01 15.16
CA ARG A 130 -4.72 -16.73 16.21
C ARG A 130 -5.07 -15.77 17.35
N CYS A 131 -6.28 -15.91 17.89
CA CYS A 131 -6.77 -15.06 18.96
C CYS A 131 -6.00 -15.36 20.27
N PRO A 132 -5.34 -14.37 20.89
CA PRO A 132 -4.66 -14.57 22.16
C PRO A 132 -5.62 -14.71 23.35
N SER A 133 -6.90 -14.35 23.18
CA SER A 133 -7.92 -14.43 24.24
C SER A 133 -8.69 -15.74 24.25
N CYS A 134 -9.04 -16.31 23.08
CA CYS A 134 -9.84 -17.54 23.01
C CYS A 134 -9.21 -18.66 22.17
N GLY A 135 -8.03 -18.45 21.58
CA GLY A 135 -7.32 -19.46 20.79
C GLY A 135 -7.89 -19.73 19.39
N SER A 136 -9.01 -19.10 19.01
CA SER A 136 -9.63 -19.23 17.69
C SER A 136 -8.69 -18.78 16.56
N ASP A 137 -8.71 -19.49 15.44
CA ASP A 137 -8.04 -19.15 14.18
C ASP A 137 -8.90 -18.23 13.29
N ASP A 138 -10.16 -17.99 13.66
CA ASP A 138 -11.07 -17.10 12.94
C ASP A 138 -10.76 -15.61 13.24
N MET A 139 -9.62 -15.17 12.72
CA MET A 139 -9.09 -13.82 12.82
C MET A 139 -9.20 -13.10 11.48
N THR A 140 -9.67 -11.86 11.49
CA THR A 140 -9.62 -10.95 10.33
C THR A 140 -8.48 -9.95 10.52
N VAL A 141 -7.58 -9.88 9.55
CA VAL A 141 -6.50 -8.89 9.47
C VAL A 141 -6.99 -7.67 8.69
N TYR A 142 -6.75 -6.48 9.23
CA TYR A 142 -7.11 -5.20 8.62
C TYR A 142 -5.85 -4.37 8.37
N SER A 143 -5.85 -3.64 7.25
CA SER A 143 -4.81 -2.67 6.92
C SER A 143 -5.40 -1.49 6.15
N ARG A 144 -4.67 -0.38 6.11
CA ARG A 144 -5.03 0.83 5.36
C ARG A 144 -4.24 0.89 4.07
N VAL A 145 -4.76 0.28 3.02
CA VAL A 145 -4.03 0.08 1.75
C VAL A 145 -4.08 1.32 0.84
N ILE A 146 -5.20 2.06 0.81
CA ILE A 146 -5.38 3.27 -0.02
C ILE A 146 -5.96 4.48 0.72
N GLY A 147 -5.86 4.51 2.05
CA GLY A 147 -6.29 5.66 2.86
C GLY A 147 -7.34 5.37 3.94
N TYR A 148 -8.08 4.26 3.85
CA TYR A 148 -8.96 3.77 4.93
C TYR A 148 -8.72 2.30 5.26
N PHE A 149 -9.11 1.87 6.47
CA PHE A 149 -8.95 0.48 6.90
C PHE A 149 -9.95 -0.44 6.20
N ARG A 150 -9.48 -1.55 5.67
CA ARG A 150 -10.29 -2.65 5.14
C ARG A 150 -9.77 -4.01 5.59
N PRO A 151 -10.65 -5.02 5.65
CA PRO A 151 -10.22 -6.39 5.84
C PRO A 151 -9.34 -6.79 4.65
N VAL A 152 -8.21 -7.42 4.94
CA VAL A 152 -7.28 -7.96 3.94
C VAL A 152 -7.60 -9.44 3.73
N ALA A 153 -7.63 -10.19 4.84
CA ALA A 153 -7.93 -11.61 4.85
C ALA A 153 -8.59 -12.02 6.16
N ARG A 154 -9.38 -13.09 6.12
CA ARG A 154 -9.95 -13.77 7.28
C ARG A 154 -9.46 -15.20 7.33
N ARG A 155 -9.18 -15.68 8.56
CA ARG A 155 -8.77 -17.05 8.87
C ARG A 155 -7.63 -17.48 7.95
N VAL A 156 -6.48 -16.84 8.14
CA VAL A 156 -5.28 -17.04 7.32
C VAL A 156 -4.63 -18.37 7.67
N PHE A 157 -4.47 -19.22 6.66
CA PHE A 157 -3.80 -20.51 6.72
C PHE A 157 -2.30 -20.39 6.40
N ALA A 158 -1.97 -19.59 5.39
CA ALA A 158 -0.60 -19.38 4.94
C ALA A 158 -0.33 -17.92 4.58
N LYS A 159 0.94 -17.54 4.64
CA LYS A 159 1.44 -16.22 4.23
C LYS A 159 2.62 -16.44 3.31
N ASP A 160 2.55 -15.85 2.12
CA ASP A 160 3.70 -15.75 1.22
C ASP A 160 4.50 -14.50 1.65
N PRO A 161 5.69 -14.63 2.24
CA PRO A 161 6.47 -13.48 2.70
C PRO A 161 7.08 -12.67 1.54
N GLU A 162 7.34 -13.29 0.39
CA GLU A 162 7.92 -12.61 -0.78
C GLU A 162 6.88 -11.77 -1.52
N LYS A 163 5.62 -12.25 -1.56
CA LYS A 163 4.49 -11.54 -2.19
C LYS A 163 3.61 -10.81 -1.20
N GLY A 164 3.79 -11.05 0.10
CA GLY A 164 3.03 -10.49 1.23
C GLY A 164 1.54 -10.77 1.15
N LEU A 165 1.19 -11.86 0.48
CA LEU A 165 -0.18 -12.33 0.31
C LEU A 165 -0.51 -13.30 1.43
N TYR A 166 -1.77 -13.28 1.82
CA TYR A 166 -2.36 -14.27 2.71
C TYR A 166 -3.20 -15.23 1.89
N GLU A 167 -3.13 -16.49 2.28
CA GLU A 167 -4.11 -17.49 1.90
C GLU A 167 -5.01 -17.71 3.10
N GLY A 168 -6.19 -17.13 3.08
CA GLY A 168 -7.22 -17.34 4.10
C GLY A 168 -8.53 -17.87 3.54
N ALA A 169 -9.45 -18.18 4.43
CA ALA A 169 -10.81 -18.57 4.07
C ALA A 169 -11.54 -17.48 3.27
N GLU A 170 -11.25 -16.21 3.56
CA GLU A 170 -11.72 -15.08 2.75
C GLU A 170 -10.54 -14.15 2.44
N ASN A 171 -10.29 -13.88 1.16
CA ASN A 171 -9.24 -12.99 0.68
C ASN A 171 -9.91 -11.80 0.00
N VAL A 172 -9.87 -10.62 0.63
CA VAL A 172 -10.70 -9.48 0.21
C VAL A 172 -9.89 -8.44 -0.56
N TRP A 173 -8.80 -7.94 0.02
CA TRP A 173 -8.01 -6.83 -0.53
C TRP A 173 -6.55 -7.24 -0.72
N GLN A 174 -6.33 -8.19 -1.63
CA GLN A 174 -5.05 -8.88 -1.82
C GLN A 174 -4.46 -8.76 -3.24
N ASP A 175 -4.98 -7.84 -4.05
CA ASP A 175 -4.56 -7.69 -5.45
C ASP A 175 -3.28 -6.82 -5.59
N SER A 176 -3.03 -6.18 -6.73
CA SER A 176 -1.79 -5.41 -7.01
C SER A 176 -1.38 -4.42 -5.93
N ARG A 177 -2.32 -3.87 -5.17
CA ARG A 177 -2.03 -2.92 -4.09
C ARG A 177 -1.47 -3.57 -2.82
N ARG A 178 -1.50 -4.89 -2.73
CA ARG A 178 -0.80 -5.66 -1.69
C ARG A 178 0.66 -5.93 -2.04
N ALA A 179 0.95 -6.16 -3.33
CA ALA A 179 2.33 -6.21 -3.83
C ALA A 179 3.08 -4.88 -3.54
N ASP A 180 2.37 -3.76 -3.66
CA ASP A 180 2.82 -2.45 -3.17
C ASP A 180 3.20 -2.49 -1.67
N TRP A 181 2.37 -3.07 -0.80
CA TRP A 181 2.64 -3.16 0.65
C TRP A 181 3.93 -3.92 1.00
N VAL A 182 4.30 -4.92 0.21
CA VAL A 182 5.56 -5.65 0.37
C VAL A 182 6.74 -4.82 -0.08
N SER A 183 6.60 -4.14 -1.22
CA SER A 183 7.65 -3.28 -1.75
C SER A 183 7.97 -2.12 -0.81
N ARG A 184 6.98 -1.60 -0.07
CA ARG A 184 7.12 -0.51 0.91
C ARG A 184 8.08 -0.82 2.06
N GLY A 185 8.31 -2.11 2.36
CA GLY A 185 8.92 -2.50 3.62
C GLY A 185 7.99 -2.21 4.80
N ILE A 186 7.90 -3.16 5.72
CA ILE A 186 7.26 -2.91 7.00
C ILE A 186 8.32 -2.28 7.89
N LEU A 187 8.14 -1.01 8.29
CA LEU A 187 9.07 -0.38 9.22
C LEU A 187 9.10 -1.18 10.52
N THR A 188 10.27 -1.72 10.81
CA THR A 188 10.61 -2.36 12.06
C THR A 188 11.24 -1.34 13.00
N LEU A 189 11.39 -1.71 14.28
CA LEU A 189 12.07 -0.86 15.25
C LEU A 189 13.52 -0.55 14.85
N SER A 190 14.19 -1.46 14.13
CA SER A 190 15.56 -1.25 13.61
C SER A 190 15.62 -0.26 12.45
N ASP A 191 14.55 -0.10 11.67
CA ASP A 191 14.50 0.87 10.56
C ASP A 191 14.31 2.32 11.06
N LEU A 192 13.87 2.47 12.31
CA LEU A 192 13.75 3.76 13.00
C LEU A 192 15.06 4.18 13.66
N GLY A 193 16.21 3.83 13.06
CA GLY A 193 17.54 4.10 13.61
C GLY A 193 17.73 5.54 14.11
N ASP A 194 18.76 5.76 14.94
CA ASP A 194 18.96 7.02 15.66
C ASP A 194 18.96 8.27 14.74
N GLU A 195 19.33 8.14 13.46
CA GLU A 195 19.29 9.23 12.46
C GLU A 195 17.89 9.81 12.16
N VAL A 196 16.80 9.06 12.37
CA VAL A 196 15.42 9.58 12.23
C VAL A 196 14.93 10.16 13.56
N LEU A 197 15.63 9.86 14.64
CA LEU A 197 15.25 10.16 16.01
C LEU A 197 16.08 11.31 16.61
N GLU A 198 17.28 11.58 16.12
CA GLU A 198 18.03 12.83 16.37
C GLU A 198 17.47 14.00 15.55
#